data_AF-A0A661WGE7-F1
#
_entry.id   AF-A0A661WGE7-F1
#
_cell.length_a   1.000
_cell.length_b   1.000
_cell.length_c   1.000
_cell.angle_alpha   90.00
_cell.angle_beta   90.00
_cell.angle_gamma   90.00
#
_symmetry.space_group_name_H-M   'P 1'
#
loop_
_entity.id
_entity.type
_entity.pdbx_description
1 polymer ?
#
loop_
_entity_poly.entity_id
_entity_poly.type
_entity_poly.pdbx_seq_one_letter_code
_entity_poly.pdbx_strand_id
1 'polypeptide(L)'
;MTLLLPGMALPKNTQPPPSLGEIRSLLPKAYEVLRSISGNMSGYPNHAEDPYGSWKAIVQAGKSYLYGERYPLANYLRQNSSPLRKWQQATFLWAHAHPTEVLIIESPQRIWRIGLRGEFVQFDLPHHHYGGERSWASLDGKKRLLINLD
;
A
#
# COMPACT_ATOMS: atom_id res chain seq x y z
N MET A 1 -3.84 8.15 -29.30
CA MET A 1 -3.80 9.38 -28.47
C MET A 1 -4.21 9.00 -27.05
N THR A 2 -3.23 8.76 -26.20
CA THR A 2 -3.45 8.32 -24.81
C THR A 2 -3.65 9.55 -23.94
N LEU A 3 -4.87 9.74 -23.45
CA LEU A 3 -5.19 10.81 -22.50
C LEU A 3 -4.61 10.41 -21.13
N LEU A 4 -3.46 10.99 -20.81
CA LEU A 4 -2.92 11.04 -19.45
C LEU A 4 -3.88 11.86 -18.58
N LEU A 5 -4.39 11.25 -17.51
CA LEU A 5 -5.15 11.96 -16.48
C LEU A 5 -4.27 13.03 -15.81
N PRO A 6 -4.80 14.24 -15.55
CA PRO A 6 -4.02 15.32 -14.96
C PRO A 6 -3.92 15.16 -13.44
N GLY A 7 -2.70 15.32 -12.91
CA GLY A 7 -2.55 16.03 -11.64
C GLY A 7 -2.43 15.22 -10.35
N MET A 8 -1.57 14.20 -10.31
CA MET A 8 -0.75 13.95 -9.11
C MET A 8 0.68 13.73 -9.57
N ALA A 9 1.41 14.82 -9.77
CA ALA A 9 2.85 14.74 -9.87
C ALA A 9 3.35 14.18 -8.52
N LEU A 10 3.83 12.93 -8.52
CA LEU A 10 4.78 12.50 -7.50
C LEU A 10 5.81 13.63 -7.38
N PRO A 11 6.17 14.08 -6.16
CA PRO A 11 7.22 15.06 -6.02
C PRO A 11 8.40 14.58 -6.88
N LYS A 12 8.90 15.44 -7.77
CA LYS A 12 10.16 15.21 -8.50
C LYS A 12 11.28 15.17 -7.46
N ASN A 13 11.31 14.11 -6.68
CA ASN A 13 12.32 13.88 -5.69
C ASN A 13 13.53 13.41 -6.50
N THR A 14 14.47 14.32 -6.71
CA THR A 14 15.77 14.03 -7.33
C THR A 14 16.63 13.10 -6.49
N GLN A 15 16.15 12.72 -5.30
CA GLN A 15 16.78 11.68 -4.49
C GLN A 15 16.49 10.29 -5.08
N PRO A 16 17.50 9.41 -5.12
CA PRO A 16 17.27 8.02 -5.47
C PRO A 16 16.23 7.42 -4.53
N PRO A 17 15.42 6.45 -5.00
CA PRO A 17 14.48 5.75 -4.14
C PRO A 17 15.25 5.10 -2.96
N PRO A 18 14.66 5.04 -1.76
CA PRO A 18 15.32 4.46 -0.60
C PRO A 18 15.80 3.04 -0.88
N SER A 19 17.05 2.76 -0.58
CA SER A 19 17.61 1.41 -0.62
C SER A 19 16.98 0.50 0.44
N LEU A 20 17.11 -0.82 0.26
CA LEU A 20 16.66 -1.79 1.27
C LEU A 20 17.39 -1.59 2.61
N GLY A 21 18.65 -1.15 2.59
CA GLY A 21 19.42 -0.82 3.79
C GLY A 21 18.85 0.39 4.54
N GLU A 22 18.48 1.45 3.83
CA GLU A 22 17.82 2.63 4.42
C GLU A 22 16.47 2.25 5.02
N ILE A 23 15.65 1.48 4.30
CA ILE A 23 14.38 0.96 4.82
C ILE A 23 14.61 0.15 6.10
N ARG A 24 15.61 -0.75 6.10
CA ARG A 24 15.97 -1.58 7.26
C ARG A 24 16.34 -0.72 8.48
N SER A 25 17.08 0.36 8.28
CA SER A 25 17.47 1.28 9.37
C SER A 25 16.27 1.99 10.03
N LEU A 26 15.15 2.12 9.31
CA LEU A 26 13.92 2.77 9.77
C LEU A 26 12.92 1.80 10.40
N LEU A 27 13.11 0.50 10.24
CA LEU A 27 12.22 -0.51 10.78
C LEU A 27 12.28 -0.54 12.31
N PRO A 28 11.15 -0.84 12.99
CA PRO A 28 11.21 -1.18 14.40
C PRO A 28 12.10 -2.42 14.58
N LYS A 29 12.87 -2.50 15.68
CA LYS A 29 13.86 -3.57 15.94
C LYS A 29 13.34 -5.01 15.79
N ALA A 30 12.04 -5.21 15.92
CA ALA A 30 11.41 -6.53 15.78
C ALA A 30 11.23 -6.98 14.31
N TYR A 31 11.42 -6.09 13.34
CA TYR A 31 11.21 -6.37 11.92
C TYR A 31 12.52 -6.39 11.15
N GLU A 32 12.60 -7.29 10.18
CA GLU A 32 13.68 -7.36 9.21
C GLU A 32 13.13 -7.22 7.78
N VAL A 33 13.89 -6.53 6.92
CA VAL A 33 13.69 -6.59 5.47
C VAL A 33 14.26 -7.92 5.01
N LEU A 34 13.42 -8.79 4.43
CA LEU A 34 13.86 -10.10 3.98
C LEU A 34 14.27 -10.10 2.52
N ARG A 35 13.39 -9.62 1.65
CA ARG A 35 13.55 -9.70 0.19
C ARG A 35 12.53 -8.83 -0.52
N SER A 36 12.79 -8.52 -1.79
CA SER A 36 11.74 -8.26 -2.75
C SER A 36 11.46 -9.53 -3.54
N ILE A 37 10.21 -9.72 -3.95
CA ILE A 37 9.81 -10.78 -4.88
C ILE A 37 9.24 -10.15 -6.14
N SER A 38 9.56 -10.73 -7.30
CA SER A 38 8.90 -10.36 -8.54
C SER A 38 7.43 -10.76 -8.49
N GLY A 39 6.55 -9.84 -8.86
CA GLY A 39 5.11 -10.05 -8.82
C GLY A 39 4.35 -8.76 -8.57
N ASN A 40 3.03 -8.84 -8.69
CA ASN A 40 2.14 -7.72 -8.40
C ASN A 40 1.45 -7.89 -7.04
N MET A 41 1.01 -6.78 -6.46
CA MET A 41 0.19 -6.82 -5.24
C MET A 41 -1.23 -7.31 -5.50
N SER A 42 -1.76 -7.10 -6.71
CA SER A 42 -3.17 -7.32 -7.01
C SER A 42 -3.55 -8.79 -7.17
N GLY A 43 -2.58 -9.68 -7.44
CA GLY A 43 -2.84 -11.07 -7.83
C GLY A 43 -3.44 -11.22 -9.24
N TYR A 44 -3.75 -10.11 -9.92
CA TYR A 44 -4.29 -10.09 -11.28
C TYR A 44 -3.14 -10.06 -12.30
N PRO A 45 -3.19 -10.84 -13.40
CA PRO A 45 -2.09 -10.88 -14.39
C PRO A 45 -1.77 -9.50 -14.98
N ASN A 46 -2.81 -8.69 -15.19
CA ASN A 46 -2.73 -7.36 -15.77
C ASN A 46 -3.24 -6.30 -14.78
N HIS A 47 -2.46 -5.25 -14.55
CA HIS A 47 -2.90 -4.10 -13.73
C HIS A 47 -4.17 -3.44 -14.26
N ALA A 48 -4.39 -3.47 -15.58
CA ALA A 48 -5.59 -2.91 -16.22
C ALA A 48 -6.87 -3.71 -15.90
N GLU A 49 -6.73 -4.97 -15.47
CA GLU A 49 -7.84 -5.87 -15.15
C GLU A 49 -8.15 -5.91 -13.65
N ASP A 50 -7.36 -5.24 -12.81
CA ASP A 50 -7.61 -5.17 -11.37
C ASP A 50 -8.84 -4.28 -11.10
N PRO A 51 -9.99 -4.84 -10.71
CA PRO A 51 -11.21 -4.06 -10.48
C PRO A 51 -11.05 -3.09 -9.31
N TYR A 52 -10.03 -3.28 -8.48
CA TYR A 52 -9.70 -2.41 -7.36
C TYR A 52 -8.40 -1.63 -7.57
N GLY A 53 -7.87 -1.57 -8.80
CA GLY A 53 -6.61 -0.90 -9.10
C GLY A 53 -6.67 0.63 -9.06
N SER A 54 -7.86 1.23 -9.14
CA SER A 54 -8.04 2.68 -8.98
C SER A 54 -8.27 3.07 -7.52
N TRP A 55 -7.81 4.26 -7.14
CA TRP A 55 -8.04 4.82 -5.81
C TRP A 55 -9.53 4.92 -5.49
N LYS A 56 -10.35 5.36 -6.45
CA LYS A 56 -11.80 5.44 -6.27
C LYS A 56 -12.40 4.07 -6.00
N ALA A 57 -12.00 3.04 -6.76
CA ALA A 57 -12.54 1.69 -6.60
C ALA A 57 -12.18 1.09 -5.24
N ILE A 58 -10.91 1.15 -4.83
CA ILE A 58 -10.48 0.56 -3.56
C ILE A 58 -11.10 1.27 -2.34
N VAL A 59 -11.25 2.59 -2.40
CA VAL A 59 -11.91 3.38 -1.34
C VAL A 59 -13.38 2.98 -1.21
N GLN A 60 -14.09 2.80 -2.32
CA GLN A 60 -15.49 2.37 -2.28
C GLN A 60 -15.63 0.93 -1.80
N ALA A 61 -14.76 0.04 -2.26
CA ALA A 61 -14.73 -1.36 -1.82
C ALA A 61 -14.48 -1.45 -0.30
N GLY A 62 -13.45 -0.79 0.21
CA GLY A 62 -13.14 -0.81 1.65
C GLY A 62 -14.25 -0.19 2.52
N LYS A 63 -14.89 0.89 2.05
CA LYS A 63 -16.06 1.46 2.72
C LYS A 63 -17.23 0.48 2.77
N SER A 64 -17.55 -0.13 1.64
CA SER A 64 -18.65 -1.10 1.52
C SER A 64 -18.41 -2.31 2.42
N TYR A 65 -17.18 -2.84 2.40
CA TYR A 65 -16.79 -3.99 3.20
C TYR A 65 -16.87 -3.72 4.71
N LEU A 66 -16.27 -2.63 5.19
CA LEU A 66 -16.12 -2.37 6.61
C LEU A 66 -17.36 -1.78 7.29
N TYR A 67 -18.19 -1.03 6.56
CA TYR A 67 -19.32 -0.29 7.13
C TYR A 67 -20.61 -0.36 6.30
N GLY A 68 -20.60 -1.01 5.14
CA GLY A 68 -21.72 -1.06 4.21
C GLY A 68 -21.80 0.12 3.23
N GLU A 69 -22.52 -0.10 2.13
CA GLU A 69 -22.65 0.86 1.02
C GLU A 69 -23.27 2.20 1.43
N ARG A 70 -24.16 2.20 2.42
CA ARG A 70 -24.87 3.42 2.86
C ARG A 70 -24.04 4.29 3.82
N TYR A 71 -22.90 3.81 4.29
CA TYR A 71 -22.07 4.58 5.21
C TYR A 71 -21.48 5.82 4.52
N PRO A 72 -21.54 7.02 5.12
CA PRO A 72 -21.02 8.24 4.50
C PRO A 72 -19.51 8.17 4.24
N LEU A 73 -19.09 8.43 3.00
CA LEU A 73 -17.69 8.37 2.58
C LEU A 73 -16.77 9.26 3.43
N ALA A 74 -17.19 10.48 3.73
CA ALA A 74 -16.40 11.41 4.54
C ALA A 74 -16.12 10.87 5.96
N ASN A 75 -17.10 10.18 6.56
CA ASN A 75 -16.91 9.55 7.86
C ASN A 75 -15.91 8.40 7.80
N TYR A 76 -16.03 7.56 6.76
CA TYR A 76 -15.12 6.45 6.54
C TYR A 76 -13.67 6.94 6.40
N LEU A 77 -13.43 7.92 5.52
CA LEU A 77 -12.11 8.50 5.30
C LEU A 77 -11.54 9.09 6.59
N ARG A 78 -12.34 9.84 7.35
CA ARG A 78 -11.91 10.46 8.62
C ARG A 78 -11.53 9.43 9.68
N GLN A 79 -12.32 8.36 9.83
CA GLN A 79 -12.10 7.35 10.87
C GLN A 79 -10.96 6.38 10.53
N ASN A 80 -10.76 6.08 9.24
CA ASN A 80 -9.88 5.00 8.80
C ASN A 80 -8.54 5.50 8.22
N SER A 81 -8.34 6.81 8.13
CA SER A 81 -7.07 7.40 7.73
C SER A 81 -6.12 7.56 8.91
N SER A 82 -4.86 7.15 8.73
CA SER A 82 -3.78 7.37 9.69
C SER A 82 -2.49 7.78 8.98
N PRO A 83 -1.59 8.55 9.62
CA PRO A 83 -0.30 8.89 9.01
C PRO A 83 0.57 7.65 8.79
N LEU A 84 1.35 7.66 7.70
CA LEU A 84 2.40 6.67 7.47
C LEU A 84 3.57 6.89 8.43
N ARG A 85 4.11 5.79 8.98
CA ARG A 85 5.36 5.80 9.74
C ARG A 85 6.55 6.01 8.79
N LYS A 86 7.69 6.47 9.30
CA LYS A 86 8.90 6.75 8.49
C LYS A 86 9.29 5.59 7.57
N TRP A 87 9.34 4.36 8.09
CA TRP A 87 9.64 3.18 7.28
C TRP A 87 8.58 2.94 6.19
N GLN A 88 7.30 3.19 6.46
CA GLN A 88 6.22 3.04 5.48
C GLN A 88 6.27 4.10 4.37
N GLN A 89 6.71 5.31 4.70
CA GLN A 89 6.97 6.36 3.71
C GLN A 89 8.15 5.97 2.82
N ALA A 90 9.21 5.39 3.40
CA ALA A 90 10.34 4.88 2.63
C ALA A 90 9.93 3.73 1.70
N THR A 91 9.13 2.78 2.19
CA THR A 91 8.60 1.68 1.36
C THR A 91 7.63 2.16 0.29
N PHE A 92 6.86 3.23 0.55
CA PHE A 92 6.00 3.87 -0.46
C PHE A 92 6.82 4.37 -1.64
N LEU A 93 7.91 5.12 -1.36
CA LEU A 93 8.81 5.61 -2.40
C LEU A 93 9.50 4.47 -3.14
N TRP A 94 9.94 3.44 -2.41
CA TRP A 94 10.54 2.25 -3.01
C TRP A 94 9.57 1.52 -3.95
N ALA A 95 8.31 1.32 -3.56
CA ALA A 95 7.30 0.62 -4.35
C ALA A 95 6.97 1.34 -5.66
N HIS A 96 6.98 2.68 -5.66
CA HIS A 96 6.82 3.45 -6.90
C HIS A 96 8.02 3.30 -7.85
N ALA A 97 9.23 3.14 -7.32
CA ALA A 97 10.41 2.89 -8.13
C ALA A 97 10.52 1.44 -8.64
N HIS A 98 9.84 0.50 -7.98
CA HIS A 98 9.84 -0.93 -8.31
C HIS A 98 8.40 -1.43 -8.52
N PRO A 99 7.70 -0.95 -9.57
CA PRO A 99 6.26 -1.20 -9.75
C PRO A 99 5.90 -2.68 -9.99
N THR A 100 6.88 -3.51 -10.34
CA THR A 100 6.72 -4.95 -10.62
C THR A 100 7.25 -5.84 -9.50
N GLU A 101 7.54 -5.25 -8.34
CA GLU A 101 8.07 -5.96 -7.17
C GLU A 101 7.19 -5.75 -5.94
N VAL A 102 7.19 -6.76 -5.08
CA VAL A 102 6.57 -6.71 -3.75
C VAL A 102 7.66 -6.82 -2.70
N LEU A 103 7.72 -5.84 -1.81
CA LEU A 103 8.60 -5.84 -0.64
C LEU A 103 8.00 -6.70 0.47
N ILE A 104 8.83 -7.59 1.02
CA ILE A 104 8.49 -8.45 2.15
C ILE A 104 9.27 -8.00 3.39
N ILE A 105 8.54 -7.59 4.43
CA ILE A 105 9.09 -7.22 5.74
C ILE A 105 8.49 -8.16 6.78
N GLU A 106 9.31 -8.86 7.55
CA GLU A 106 8.82 -9.85 8.51
C GLU A 106 9.30 -9.53 9.93
N SER A 107 8.46 -9.86 10.91
CA SER A 107 8.82 -10.10 12.30
C SER A 107 8.41 -11.53 12.65
N PRO A 108 8.83 -12.08 13.81
CA PRO A 108 8.50 -13.46 14.18
C PRO A 108 7.00 -13.79 14.22
N GLN A 109 6.12 -12.79 14.26
CA GLN A 109 4.66 -12.97 14.31
C GLN A 109 3.92 -12.31 13.15
N ARG A 110 4.62 -11.62 12.23
CA ARG A 110 3.96 -10.72 11.26
C ARG A 110 4.73 -10.65 9.96
N ILE A 111 4.02 -10.82 8.85
CA ILE A 111 4.57 -10.64 7.50
C ILE A 111 3.81 -9.49 6.84
N TRP A 112 4.56 -8.48 6.42
CA TRP A 112 4.06 -7.39 5.59
C TRP A 112 4.33 -7.67 4.12
N ARG A 113 3.32 -7.45 3.28
CA ARG A 113 3.47 -7.36 1.82
C ARG A 113 3.18 -5.92 1.40
N ILE A 114 4.13 -5.31 0.70
CA ILE A 114 4.03 -3.90 0.30
C ILE A 114 4.45 -3.75 -1.15
N GLY A 115 3.60 -3.11 -1.95
CA GLY A 115 3.92 -2.88 -3.35
C GLY A 115 2.90 -1.98 -4.03
N LEU A 116 3.18 -1.65 -5.29
CA LEU A 116 2.28 -0.86 -6.10
C LEU A 116 1.09 -1.71 -6.57
N ARG A 117 -0.11 -1.12 -6.48
CA ARG A 117 -1.36 -1.68 -6.98
C ARG A 117 -2.11 -0.60 -7.74
N GLY A 118 -1.95 -0.60 -9.06
CA GLY A 118 -2.56 0.41 -9.94
C GLY A 118 -2.12 1.81 -9.53
N GLU A 119 -3.03 2.61 -8.97
CA GLU A 119 -2.79 4.01 -8.62
C GLU A 119 -2.13 4.22 -7.24
N PHE A 120 -2.12 3.22 -6.36
CA PHE A 120 -1.73 3.38 -4.94
C PHE A 120 -0.75 2.30 -4.47
N VAL A 121 -0.10 2.55 -3.33
CA VAL A 121 0.70 1.53 -2.64
C VAL A 121 -0.16 0.84 -1.59
N GLN A 122 -0.21 -0.49 -1.65
CA GLN A 122 -0.92 -1.32 -0.67
C GLN A 122 0.05 -1.85 0.39
N PHE A 123 -0.42 -1.92 1.64
CA PHE A 123 0.28 -2.46 2.80
C PHE A 123 -0.60 -3.52 3.45
N ASP A 124 -0.20 -4.79 3.39
CA ASP A 124 -0.98 -5.90 3.98
C ASP A 124 -0.29 -6.45 5.23
N LEU A 125 -1.05 -6.68 6.31
CA LEU A 125 -0.60 -7.27 7.57
C LEU A 125 -1.72 -8.02 8.30
N PRO A 126 -1.48 -9.20 8.89
CA PRO A 126 -0.52 -10.21 8.47
C PRO A 126 -1.11 -10.99 7.29
N HIS A 127 -0.26 -11.47 6.40
CA HIS A 127 -0.66 -12.46 5.43
C HIS A 127 -0.76 -13.84 6.11
N HIS A 128 -1.92 -14.50 6.01
CA HIS A 128 -2.32 -15.87 6.39
C HIS A 128 -1.47 -16.61 7.46
N HIS A 129 -2.17 -17.26 8.42
CA HIS A 129 -1.67 -18.05 9.57
C HIS A 129 -1.41 -17.32 10.91
N TYR A 130 -1.45 -15.99 10.96
CA TYR A 130 -1.15 -15.22 12.20
C TYR A 130 -2.32 -14.42 12.80
N GLY A 131 -3.52 -14.51 12.20
CA GLY A 131 -4.77 -13.89 12.67
C GLY A 131 -4.90 -12.39 12.36
N GLY A 132 -6.06 -12.00 11.82
CA GLY A 132 -6.47 -10.60 11.64
C GLY A 132 -5.86 -9.90 10.43
N GLU A 133 -6.15 -10.31 9.19
CA GLU A 133 -5.61 -9.65 8.00
C GLU A 133 -6.13 -8.21 7.92
N ARG A 134 -5.23 -7.27 7.71
CA ARG A 134 -5.51 -5.85 7.57
C ARG A 134 -4.79 -5.36 6.34
N SER A 135 -5.52 -4.65 5.52
CA SER A 135 -4.96 -4.01 4.34
C SER A 135 -5.14 -2.51 4.45
N TRP A 136 -4.09 -1.77 4.12
CA TRP A 136 -4.14 -0.33 3.98
C TRP A 136 -3.69 0.10 2.58
N ALA A 137 -4.23 1.22 2.10
CA ALA A 137 -3.82 1.85 0.85
C ALA A 137 -3.31 3.28 1.07
N SER A 138 -2.29 3.70 0.34
CA SER A 138 -1.80 5.08 0.33
C SER A 138 -1.62 5.59 -1.09
N LEU A 139 -2.19 6.77 -1.37
CA LEU A 139 -2.06 7.46 -2.65
C LEU A 139 -0.94 8.51 -2.65
N ASP A 140 -0.62 9.07 -1.49
CA ASP A 140 0.23 10.27 -1.36
C ASP A 140 1.52 10.06 -0.57
N GLY A 141 1.73 8.87 -0.01
CA GLY A 141 2.89 8.56 0.82
C GLY A 141 2.91 9.31 2.15
N LYS A 142 1.82 9.98 2.55
CA LYS A 142 1.70 10.70 3.82
C LYS A 142 0.73 10.02 4.75
N LYS A 143 -0.41 9.57 4.21
CA LYS A 143 -1.46 8.88 4.96
C LYS A 143 -1.79 7.55 4.32
N ARG A 144 -2.28 6.63 5.13
CA ARG A 144 -2.86 5.36 4.71
C ARG A 144 -4.31 5.27 5.16
N LEU A 145 -5.13 4.64 4.34
CA LEU A 145 -6.52 4.34 4.59
C LEU A 145 -6.67 2.84 4.84
N LEU A 146 -7.37 2.44 5.92
CA LEU A 146 -7.72 1.04 6.15
C LEU A 146 -8.81 0.60 5.17
N ILE A 147 -8.54 -0.44 4.39
CA ILE A 147 -9.42 -0.92 3.30
C ILE A 147 -9.91 -2.37 3.51
N ASN A 148 -9.26 -3.15 4.39
CA ASN A 148 -9.71 -4.51 4.74
C ASN A 148 -9.39 -4.84 6.21
N LEU A 149 -10.25 -5.64 6.84
CA LEU A 149 -10.11 -6.32 8.14
C LEU A 149 -10.75 -7.73 8.02
N ASP A 150 -9.95 -8.79 7.97
CA ASP A 150 -10.39 -10.20 7.98
C ASP A 150 -10.00 -10.91 9.28
#